data_AF-A0A955JQI3-F1
#
_entry.id   AF-A0A955JQI3-F1
#
_cell.length_a   1.000
_cell.length_b   1.000
_cell.length_c   1.000
_cell.angle_alpha   90.00
_cell.angle_beta   90.00
_cell.angle_gamma   90.00
#
_symmetry.space_group_name_H-M   'P 1'
#
loop_
_entity.id
_entity.type
_entity.pdbx_description
1 polymer ?
#
loop_
_entity_poly.entity_id
_entity_poly.type
_entity_poly.pdbx_seq_one_letter_code
_entity_poly.pdbx_strand_id
1 'polypeptide(L)'
;MKHLSAKLKFIIIDSAGVLLIILAGLTGWLPGPGGIPLLIAGLGLLSINHKWAKRWLMYVKNHGVKISDKLFNGSPTITIVIDVIGVIFLAIAVYLITEFTRNITKTAGVWLVIVALILLLGNRQRLKNFMKKR
;
A
#
# COMPACT_ATOMS: atom_id res chain seq x y z
N MET A 1 16.57 34.41 8.96
CA MET A 1 15.65 33.29 9.31
C MET A 1 14.94 32.61 8.12
N LYS A 2 14.77 33.24 6.94
CA LYS A 2 14.06 32.62 5.79
C LYS A 2 14.77 31.39 5.17
N HIS A 3 16.11 31.32 5.20
CA HIS A 3 16.86 30.20 4.59
C HIS A 3 16.81 28.87 5.36
N LEU A 4 16.58 28.92 6.68
CA LEU A 4 16.52 27.71 7.51
C LEU A 4 15.29 26.87 7.17
N SER A 5 14.16 27.52 6.86
CA SER A 5 12.93 26.86 6.43
C SER A 5 13.09 26.14 5.09
N ALA A 6 13.84 26.70 4.15
CA ALA A 6 14.04 26.09 2.83
C ALA A 6 14.87 24.80 2.90
N LYS A 7 15.99 24.82 3.64
CA LYS A 7 16.79 23.60 3.88
C LYS A 7 16.01 22.55 4.68
N LEU A 8 15.23 22.97 5.67
CA LEU A 8 14.41 22.06 6.46
C LEU A 8 13.30 21.40 5.62
N LYS A 9 12.61 22.16 4.76
CA LYS A 9 11.63 21.62 3.81
C LYS A 9 12.27 20.59 2.87
N PHE A 10 13.47 20.88 2.38
CA PHE A 10 14.22 19.96 1.53
C PHE A 10 14.45 18.61 2.23
N ILE A 11 14.99 18.64 3.46
CA ILE A 11 15.29 17.44 4.26
C ILE A 11 14.01 16.65 4.58
N ILE A 12 12.92 17.34 4.96
CA ILE A 12 11.64 16.69 5.27
C ILE A 12 11.09 15.98 4.04
N ILE A 13 11.06 16.64 2.88
CA ILE A 13 10.52 16.08 1.63
C ILE A 13 11.34 14.88 1.18
N ASP A 14 12.67 14.97 1.23
CA ASP A 14 13.56 13.87 0.88
C ASP A 14 13.41 12.69 1.83
N SER A 15 13.37 12.96 3.15
CA SER A 15 13.20 11.91 4.16
C SER A 15 11.86 11.20 4.00
N ALA A 16 10.78 11.95 3.76
CA ALA A 16 9.47 11.38 3.48
C ALA A 16 9.47 10.56 2.18
N GLY A 17 10.12 11.07 1.12
CA GLY A 17 10.23 10.36 -0.15
C GLY A 17 11.00 9.04 -0.03
N VAL A 18 12.13 9.03 0.67
CA VAL A 18 12.91 7.81 0.95
C VAL A 18 12.12 6.84 1.81
N LEU A 19 11.46 7.31 2.86
CA LEU A 19 10.61 6.48 3.70
C LEU A 19 9.52 5.77 2.89
N LEU A 20 8.85 6.49 1.98
CA LEU A 20 7.83 5.90 1.10
C LEU A 20 8.41 4.87 0.14
N ILE A 21 9.63 5.05 -0.38
CA ILE A 21 10.31 4.05 -1.22
C ILE A 21 10.66 2.79 -0.41
N ILE A 22 11.13 2.94 0.83
CA ILE A 22 11.41 1.81 1.72
C ILE A 22 10.11 1.07 2.02
N LEU A 23 9.04 1.78 2.37
CA LEU A 23 7.73 1.20 2.59
C LEU A 23 7.19 0.51 1.33
N ALA A 24 7.45 1.04 0.13
CA ALA A 24 7.11 0.37 -1.12
C ALA A 24 7.81 -0.98 -1.28
N GLY A 25 9.09 -1.08 -0.92
CA GLY A 25 9.82 -2.35 -0.90
C GLY A 25 9.25 -3.32 0.14
N LEU A 26 8.97 -2.81 1.35
CA LEU A 26 8.37 -3.57 2.44
C LEU A 26 6.91 -3.96 2.21
N THR A 27 6.21 -3.31 1.27
CA THR A 27 4.81 -3.64 0.91
C THR A 27 4.71 -4.23 -0.49
N GLY A 28 5.82 -4.40 -1.20
CA GLY A 28 5.87 -4.99 -2.53
C GLY A 28 5.49 -6.47 -2.57
N TRP A 29 5.55 -7.16 -1.44
CA TRP A 29 5.08 -8.54 -1.25
C TRP A 29 3.58 -8.63 -0.92
N LEU A 30 2.92 -7.51 -0.56
CA LEU A 30 1.49 -7.56 -0.30
C LEU A 30 0.75 -7.89 -1.62
N PRO A 31 -0.15 -8.90 -1.62
CA PRO A 31 -0.88 -9.25 -2.82
C PRO A 31 -1.79 -8.09 -3.23
N GLY A 32 -1.44 -7.46 -4.36
CA GLY A 32 -2.11 -6.29 -4.94
C GLY A 32 -1.11 -5.26 -5.46
N PRO A 33 -1.57 -4.17 -6.11
CA PRO A 33 -0.67 -3.13 -6.62
C PRO A 33 0.05 -2.33 -5.52
N GLY A 34 -0.14 -2.62 -4.23
CA GLY A 34 0.11 -1.72 -3.09
C GLY A 34 1.49 -1.06 -3.02
N GLY A 35 2.57 -1.78 -3.35
CA GLY A 35 3.92 -1.21 -3.34
C GLY A 35 4.16 -0.17 -4.42
N ILE A 36 3.50 -0.29 -5.58
CA ILE A 36 3.77 0.56 -6.75
C ILE A 36 3.25 2.00 -6.56
N PRO A 37 2.02 2.26 -6.05
CA PRO A 37 1.57 3.59 -5.67
C PRO A 37 2.47 4.25 -4.62
N LEU A 38 2.96 3.50 -3.62
CA LEU A 38 3.90 4.03 -2.63
C LEU A 38 5.23 4.42 -3.27
N LEU A 39 5.75 3.58 -4.18
CA LEU A 39 6.98 3.86 -4.92
C LEU A 39 6.82 5.13 -5.78
N ILE A 40 5.70 5.26 -6.48
CA ILE A 40 5.36 6.44 -7.29
C ILE A 40 5.23 7.68 -6.41
N ALA A 41 4.59 7.59 -5.24
CA ALA A 41 4.46 8.69 -4.29
C ALA A 41 5.83 9.14 -3.74
N GLY A 42 6.68 8.18 -3.34
CA GLY A 42 8.03 8.46 -2.85
C GLY A 42 8.94 9.09 -3.90
N LEU A 43 8.96 8.52 -5.11
CA LEU A 43 9.66 9.11 -6.25
C LEU A 43 9.08 10.47 -6.65
N GLY A 44 7.77 10.67 -6.49
CA GLY A 44 7.08 11.94 -6.70
C GLY A 44 7.61 13.03 -5.77
N LEU A 45 7.71 12.75 -4.47
CA LEU A 45 8.29 13.69 -3.50
C LEU A 45 9.75 13.99 -3.81
N LEU A 46 10.58 12.96 -4.05
CA LEU A 46 11.99 13.15 -4.37
C LEU A 46 12.19 13.91 -5.69
N SER A 47 11.25 13.81 -6.63
CA SER A 47 11.34 14.49 -7.93
C SER A 47 11.24 16.02 -7.84
N ILE A 48 10.72 16.55 -6.72
CA ILE A 48 10.65 18.00 -6.44
C ILE A 48 12.07 18.57 -6.38
N ASN A 49 12.98 17.83 -5.75
CA ASN A 49 14.35 18.26 -5.48
C ASN A 49 15.36 17.62 -6.45
N HIS A 50 15.04 16.46 -7.02
CA HIS A 50 16.00 15.63 -7.74
C HIS A 50 15.55 15.23 -9.15
N LYS A 51 16.32 15.64 -10.16
CA LYS A 51 16.07 15.27 -11.57
C LYS A 51 16.17 13.75 -11.82
N TRP A 52 17.01 13.04 -11.07
CA TRP A 52 17.13 11.59 -11.20
C TRP A 52 15.82 10.88 -10.78
N ALA A 53 15.21 11.32 -9.68
CA ALA A 53 13.95 10.77 -9.19
C ALA A 53 12.82 10.98 -10.20
N LYS A 54 12.80 12.13 -10.88
CA LYS A 54 11.87 12.39 -11.99
C LYS A 54 12.01 11.40 -13.15
N ARG A 55 13.25 11.04 -13.53
CA ARG A 55 13.51 10.04 -14.59
C ARG A 55 13.00 8.66 -14.18
N TRP A 56 13.27 8.25 -12.94
CA TRP A 56 12.77 6.98 -12.39
C TRP A 56 11.25 6.96 -12.27
N LEU A 57 10.63 8.05 -11.81
CA LEU A 57 9.18 8.18 -11.74
C LEU A 57 8.53 7.96 -13.12
N MET A 58 9.08 8.58 -14.16
CA MET A 58 8.60 8.38 -15.54
C MET A 58 8.79 6.93 -16.01
N TYR A 59 9.94 6.33 -15.72
CA TYR A 59 10.20 4.94 -16.08
C TYR A 59 9.21 3.97 -15.41
N VAL A 60 9.00 4.10 -14.10
CA VAL A 60 8.06 3.29 -13.31
C VAL A 60 6.62 3.54 -13.74
N LYS A 61 6.24 4.79 -14.04
CA LYS A 61 4.89 5.09 -14.54
C LYS A 61 4.62 4.41 -15.89
N ASN A 62 5.62 4.39 -16.78
CA ASN A 62 5.47 3.83 -18.13
C ASN A 62 5.54 2.29 -18.17
N HIS A 63 6.36 1.68 -17.31
CA HIS A 63 6.59 0.22 -17.32
C HIS A 63 5.95 -0.49 -16.14
N GLY A 64 6.02 0.09 -14.94
CA GLY A 64 5.50 -0.49 -13.71
C GLY A 64 3.98 -0.65 -13.70
N VAL A 65 3.23 0.29 -14.30
CA VAL A 65 1.77 0.16 -14.43
C VAL A 65 1.40 -1.04 -15.32
N LYS A 66 2.09 -1.22 -16.45
CA LYS A 66 1.85 -2.37 -17.35
C LYS A 66 2.19 -3.71 -16.70
N ILE A 67 3.28 -3.76 -15.92
CA ILE A 67 3.69 -4.96 -15.18
C ILE A 67 2.69 -5.27 -14.07
N SER A 68 2.27 -4.24 -13.31
CA SER A 68 1.23 -4.35 -12.29
C SER A 68 -0.08 -4.85 -12.87
N ASP A 69 -0.52 -4.29 -13.99
CA ASP A 69 -1.78 -4.68 -14.61
C ASP A 69 -1.74 -6.11 -15.12
N LYS A 70 -0.60 -6.55 -15.67
CA LYS A 70 -0.43 -7.93 -16.15
C LYS A 70 -0.34 -8.94 -15.00
N LEU A 71 0.28 -8.58 -13.88
CA LEU A 71 0.43 -9.47 -12.72
C LEU A 71 -0.84 -9.51 -11.86
N PHE A 72 -1.51 -8.38 -11.63
CA PHE A 72 -2.59 -8.27 -10.64
C PHE A 72 -3.99 -8.15 -11.25
N ASN A 73 -4.16 -7.60 -12.45
CA ASN A 73 -5.46 -7.12 -12.92
C ASN A 73 -6.28 -8.16 -13.70
N GLY A 74 -5.78 -9.41 -13.81
CA GLY A 74 -6.39 -10.44 -14.66
C GLY A 74 -6.59 -11.83 -14.05
N SER A 75 -6.00 -12.14 -12.89
CA SER A 75 -6.13 -13.49 -12.33
C SER A 75 -7.22 -13.57 -11.24
N PRO A 76 -8.25 -14.42 -11.41
CA PRO A 76 -9.22 -14.68 -10.35
C PRO A 76 -8.55 -15.30 -9.12
N THR A 77 -7.39 -15.95 -9.30
CA THR A 77 -6.58 -16.52 -8.22
C THR A 77 -6.12 -15.48 -7.22
N ILE A 78 -5.59 -14.33 -7.66
CA ILE A 78 -5.11 -13.28 -6.74
C ILE A 78 -6.26 -12.69 -5.91
N THR A 79 -7.41 -12.49 -6.55
CA THR A 79 -8.66 -12.07 -5.89
C THR A 79 -9.01 -13.02 -4.75
N ILE A 80 -8.98 -14.33 -4.99
CA ILE A 80 -9.28 -15.37 -3.98
C ILE A 80 -8.21 -15.38 -2.89
N VAL A 81 -6.92 -15.28 -3.24
CA VAL A 81 -5.82 -15.24 -2.27
C VAL A 81 -5.95 -14.05 -1.32
N ILE A 82 -6.26 -12.87 -1.83
CA ILE A 82 -6.49 -11.66 -1.02
C ILE A 82 -7.68 -11.86 -0.07
N ASP A 83 -8.79 -12.41 -0.58
CA ASP A 83 -9.99 -12.67 0.24
C ASP A 83 -9.69 -13.70 1.34
N VAL A 84 -8.96 -14.78 1.04
CA VAL A 84 -8.53 -15.79 2.03
C VAL A 84 -7.63 -15.18 3.10
N ILE A 85 -6.62 -14.38 2.71
CA ILE A 85 -5.73 -13.69 3.65
C ILE A 85 -6.52 -12.72 4.53
N GLY A 86 -7.46 -11.97 3.95
CA GLY A 86 -8.32 -11.05 4.69
C GLY A 86 -9.19 -11.76 5.74
N VAL A 87 -9.76 -12.92 5.40
CA VAL A 87 -10.54 -13.74 6.34
C VAL A 87 -9.67 -14.29 7.46
N ILE A 88 -8.46 -14.79 7.14
CA ILE A 88 -7.50 -15.27 8.15
C ILE A 88 -7.13 -14.14 9.12
N PHE A 89 -6.82 -12.95 8.59
CA PHE A 89 -6.49 -11.79 9.42
C PHE A 89 -7.65 -11.40 10.34
N LEU A 90 -8.89 -11.44 9.82
CA LEU A 90 -10.07 -11.14 10.61
C LEU A 90 -10.30 -12.17 11.73
N ALA A 91 -10.11 -13.46 11.45
CA ALA A 91 -10.18 -14.52 12.45
C ALA A 91 -9.13 -14.36 13.56
N ILE A 92 -7.88 -14.06 13.18
CA ILE A 92 -6.79 -13.78 14.13
C ILE A 92 -7.12 -12.54 14.97
N ALA A 93 -7.65 -11.48 14.35
CA ALA A 93 -8.01 -10.25 15.06
C ALA A 93 -9.09 -10.48 16.12
N VAL A 94 -10.15 -11.23 15.77
CA VAL A 94 -11.21 -11.61 16.71
C VAL A 94 -10.65 -12.43 17.87
N TYR A 95 -9.81 -13.43 17.57
CA TYR A 95 -9.16 -14.25 18.59
C TYR A 95 -8.29 -13.42 19.55
N LEU A 96 -7.49 -12.48 19.03
CA LEU A 96 -6.65 -11.60 19.86
C LEU A 96 -7.48 -10.69 20.77
N ILE A 97 -8.65 -10.22 20.29
CA ILE A 97 -9.53 -9.35 21.08
C ILE A 97 -10.23 -10.13 22.20
N THR A 98 -10.60 -11.40 21.96
CA THR A 98 -11.32 -12.23 22.93
C THR A 98 -10.41 -12.83 24.00
N GLU A 99 -9.22 -13.32 23.62
CA GLU A 99 -8.35 -14.07 24.54
C GLU A 99 -7.36 -13.20 25.32
N PHE A 100 -6.94 -12.05 24.78
CA PHE A 100 -5.93 -11.22 25.45
C PHE A 100 -6.54 -10.04 26.22
N THR A 101 -6.33 -10.02 27.54
CA THR A 101 -6.83 -8.94 28.42
C THR A 101 -5.98 -7.66 28.35
N ARG A 102 -4.71 -7.76 27.92
CA ARG A 102 -3.80 -6.61 27.83
C ARG A 102 -4.29 -5.57 26.82
N ASN A 103 -4.34 -4.30 27.22
CA ASN A 103 -4.82 -3.19 26.39
C ASN A 103 -4.05 -3.02 25.08
N ILE A 104 -2.74 -3.32 25.07
CA ILE A 104 -1.88 -3.22 23.88
C ILE A 104 -2.27 -4.26 22.81
N THR A 105 -2.66 -5.47 23.23
CA THR A 105 -3.04 -6.54 22.30
C THR A 105 -4.42 -6.27 21.69
N LYS A 106 -5.33 -5.66 22.47
CA LYS A 106 -6.65 -5.24 21.97
C LYS A 106 -6.54 -4.13 20.93
N THR A 107 -5.70 -3.12 21.15
CA THR A 107 -5.48 -2.07 20.15
C THR A 107 -4.84 -2.64 18.88
N ALA A 108 -3.88 -3.55 19.01
CA ALA A 108 -3.33 -4.27 17.86
C ALA A 108 -4.41 -5.06 17.09
N GLY A 109 -5.31 -5.75 17.80
CA GLY A 109 -6.44 -6.46 17.20
C GLY A 109 -7.38 -5.54 16.42
N VAL A 110 -7.72 -4.37 16.97
CA VAL A 110 -8.55 -3.36 16.28
C VAL A 110 -7.88 -2.87 14.99
N TRP A 111 -6.58 -2.57 15.02
CA TRP A 111 -5.83 -2.22 13.80
C TRP A 111 -5.85 -3.35 12.76
N LEU A 112 -5.74 -4.59 13.22
CA LEU A 112 -5.80 -5.79 12.37
C LEU A 112 -7.17 -5.96 11.70
N VAL A 113 -8.27 -5.67 12.41
CA VAL A 113 -9.63 -5.64 11.83
C VAL A 113 -9.72 -4.59 10.73
N ILE A 114 -9.20 -3.38 10.96
CA ILE A 114 -9.23 -2.30 9.95
C ILE A 114 -8.47 -2.74 8.69
N VAL A 115 -7.28 -3.32 8.84
CA VAL A 115 -6.49 -3.84 7.71
C VAL A 115 -7.24 -4.96 6.98
N ALA A 116 -7.85 -5.90 7.70
CA ALA A 116 -8.63 -6.99 7.10
C ALA A 116 -9.83 -6.46 6.29
N LEU A 117 -10.57 -5.48 6.84
CA LEU A 117 -11.69 -4.85 6.14
C LEU A 117 -11.21 -4.10 4.88
N ILE A 118 -10.07 -3.39 4.94
CA ILE A 118 -9.50 -2.72 3.77
C ILE A 118 -9.12 -3.73 2.68
N LEU A 119 -8.54 -4.87 3.04
CA LEU A 119 -8.19 -5.93 2.09
C LEU A 119 -9.45 -6.53 1.44
N LEU A 120 -10.46 -6.87 2.24
CA LEU A 120 -11.71 -7.48 1.76
C LEU A 120 -12.58 -6.53 0.94
N LEU A 121 -12.65 -5.25 1.32
CA LEU A 121 -13.44 -4.23 0.63
C LEU A 121 -12.71 -3.55 -0.53
N GLY A 122 -11.37 -3.49 -0.47
CA GLY A 122 -10.51 -2.91 -1.50
C GLY A 122 -10.53 -3.68 -2.82
N ASN A 123 -11.08 -4.89 -2.82
CA ASN A 123 -11.22 -5.75 -3.98
C ASN A 123 -12.34 -5.29 -4.95
N ARG A 124 -12.11 -4.16 -5.62
CA ARG A 124 -13.06 -3.52 -6.56
C ARG A 124 -13.41 -4.39 -7.77
N GLN A 125 -12.60 -5.38 -8.11
CA GLN A 125 -12.83 -6.31 -9.23
C GLN A 125 -14.10 -7.14 -9.02
N ARG A 126 -14.42 -7.49 -7.76
CA ARG A 126 -15.62 -8.27 -7.40
C ARG A 126 -16.91 -7.52 -7.71
N LEU A 127 -16.96 -6.23 -7.38
CA LEU A 127 -18.10 -5.36 -7.68
C LEU A 127 -18.33 -5.24 -9.20
N LYS A 128 -17.27 -5.07 -9.98
CA LYS A 128 -17.35 -5.03 -11.44
C LYS A 128 -17.86 -6.35 -12.03
N ASN A 129 -17.41 -7.50 -11.51
CA ASN A 129 -17.89 -8.81 -11.96
C ASN A 129 -19.36 -9.06 -11.63
N PHE A 130 -19.84 -8.60 -10.46
CA PHE A 130 -21.26 -8.65 -10.11
C PHE A 130 -22.11 -7.73 -10.99
N MET A 131 -21.63 -6.51 -11.28
CA MET A 131 -22.33 -5.58 -12.16
C MET A 131 -22.36 -6.00 -13.63
N LYS A 132 -21.34 -6.73 -14.11
CA LYS A 132 -21.30 -7.23 -15.49
C LYS A 132 -22.21 -8.45 -15.73
N LYS A 133 -22.64 -9.11 -14.65
CA LYS A 133 -23.54 -10.29 -14.68
C LYS A 133 -25.02 -9.94 -14.55
N ARG A 134 -25.36 -8.67 -14.32
CA ARG A 134 -26.73 -8.13 -14.28
C ARG A 134 -27.01 -7.40 -15.58
#